data_AF-A0A4Y6IFA7-F1
#
_entry.id   AF-A0A4Y6IFA7-F1
#
_cell.length_a   1.000
_cell.length_b   1.000
_cell.length_c   1.000
_cell.angle_alpha   90.00
_cell.angle_beta   90.00
_cell.angle_gamma   90.00
#
_symmetry.space_group_name_H-M   'P 1'
#
loop_
_entity.id
_entity.type
_entity.pdbx_description
1 polymer ?
#
loop_
_entity_poly.entity_id
_entity_poly.type
_entity_poly.pdbx_seq_one_letter_code
_entity_poly.pdbx_strand_id
1 'polypeptide(L)'
;MAPPPSLRIEHVNNALREAEIGQDAVEVHGALVGLICGGVQTSPQGWQKPLSELMNDGQPLPKPLEVLVSDMYHDAVANLAEMEFGFTPLLPDEEEALAARLEALSLWVQSFLTGLAIIQPKLKQASAEVREVIDDLSEIARVELEVDEDEESEAALMELVEFVRMGAMLCYSEFGPEPEMDAEPKTVH
;
A
#
# COMPACT_ATOMS: atom_id res chain seq x y z
N MET A 1 6.19 1.64 12.00
CA MET A 1 6.26 2.88 12.83
C MET A 1 4.94 3.63 12.67
N ALA A 2 4.49 4.45 13.64
CA ALA A 2 3.30 5.29 13.39
C ALA A 2 3.61 6.31 12.26
N PRO A 3 2.69 6.54 11.32
CA PRO A 3 2.94 7.47 10.22
C PRO A 3 3.21 8.87 10.78
N PRO A 4 4.05 9.68 10.11
CA PRO A 4 4.28 11.06 10.51
C PRO A 4 2.95 11.82 10.59
N PRO A 5 2.81 12.85 11.45
CA PRO A 5 1.53 13.53 11.67
C PRO A 5 0.85 14.08 10.41
N SER A 6 1.63 14.44 9.39
CA SER A 6 1.14 14.90 8.08
C SER A 6 0.48 13.78 7.26
N LEU A 7 0.78 12.51 7.53
CA LEU A 7 0.26 11.35 6.81
C LEU A 7 -0.90 10.67 7.54
N ARG A 8 -1.45 11.29 8.59
CA ARG A 8 -2.69 10.83 9.22
C ARG A 8 -3.84 10.86 8.22
N ILE A 9 -4.71 9.85 8.30
CA ILE A 9 -5.87 9.66 7.40
C ILE A 9 -6.69 10.94 7.27
N GLU A 10 -7.01 11.62 8.37
CA GLU A 10 -7.79 12.86 8.34
C GLU A 10 -7.14 13.96 7.50
N HIS A 11 -5.82 14.13 7.61
CA HIS A 11 -5.09 15.18 6.89
C HIS A 11 -5.08 14.91 5.39
N VAL A 12 -4.80 13.66 5.01
CA VAL A 12 -4.78 13.22 3.61
C VAL A 12 -6.18 13.30 3.01
N ASN A 13 -7.21 12.84 3.72
CA ASN A 13 -8.62 12.94 3.28
C ASN A 13 -9.05 14.39 3.06
N ASN A 14 -8.63 15.32 3.91
CA ASN A 14 -8.94 16.73 3.71
C ASN A 14 -8.26 17.28 2.46
N ALA A 15 -6.99 16.95 2.22
CA ALA A 15 -6.27 17.35 1.01
C ALA A 15 -6.88 16.76 -0.28
N LEU A 16 -7.36 15.51 -0.24
CA LEU A 16 -8.07 14.86 -1.35
C LEU A 16 -9.39 15.57 -1.67
N ARG A 17 -10.17 15.91 -0.64
CA ARG A 17 -11.42 16.68 -0.80
C ARG A 17 -11.19 18.09 -1.37
N GLU A 18 -10.17 18.80 -0.90
CA GLU A 18 -9.79 20.11 -1.44
C GLU A 18 -9.34 20.03 -2.91
N ALA A 19 -8.77 18.89 -3.31
CA ALA A 19 -8.39 18.60 -4.69
C ALA A 19 -9.54 18.04 -5.55
N GLU A 20 -10.75 17.91 -4.99
CA GLU A 20 -11.93 17.30 -5.64
C GLU A 20 -11.70 15.85 -6.12
N ILE A 21 -10.82 15.11 -5.43
CA ILE A 21 -10.54 13.69 -5.70
C ILE A 21 -11.41 12.82 -4.80
N GLY A 22 -12.18 11.92 -5.40
CA GLY A 22 -13.15 11.05 -4.73
C GLY A 22 -12.58 9.77 -4.13
N GLN A 23 -11.29 9.76 -3.80
CA GLN A 23 -10.62 8.63 -3.16
C GLN A 23 -10.36 8.95 -1.68
N ASP A 24 -10.26 7.91 -0.86
CA ASP A 24 -9.85 7.99 0.53
C ASP A 24 -8.35 7.72 0.71
N ALA A 25 -7.78 8.22 1.80
CA ALA A 25 -6.37 8.07 2.13
C ALA A 25 -5.90 6.61 2.13
N VAL A 26 -6.77 5.69 2.59
CA VAL A 26 -6.48 4.25 2.61
C VAL A 26 -6.40 3.66 1.21
N GLU A 27 -7.25 4.11 0.28
CA GLU A 27 -7.21 3.70 -1.13
C GLU A 27 -5.94 4.25 -1.80
N VAL A 28 -5.63 5.52 -1.56
CA VAL A 28 -4.41 6.17 -2.08
C VAL A 28 -3.16 5.42 -1.62
N HIS A 29 -3.09 5.11 -0.33
CA HIS A 29 -1.97 4.37 0.24
C HIS A 29 -1.91 2.94 -0.31
N GLY A 30 -3.04 2.23 -0.39
CA GLY A 30 -3.12 0.90 -0.97
C GLY A 30 -2.60 0.86 -2.40
N ALA A 31 -3.13 1.75 -3.26
CA ALA A 31 -2.68 1.89 -4.64
C ALA A 31 -1.18 2.17 -4.73
N LEU A 32 -0.68 3.13 -3.96
CA LEU A 32 0.72 3.51 -3.95
C LEU A 32 1.64 2.35 -3.55
N VAL A 33 1.30 1.62 -2.50
CA VAL A 33 2.03 0.42 -2.07
C VAL A 33 1.95 -0.67 -3.13
N GLY A 34 0.80 -0.86 -3.78
CA GLY A 34 0.66 -1.79 -4.90
C GLY A 34 1.61 -1.47 -6.05
N LEU A 35 1.74 -0.18 -6.41
CA LEU A 35 2.71 0.27 -7.43
C LEU A 35 4.15 -0.06 -7.00
N ILE A 36 4.51 0.26 -5.74
CA ILE A 36 5.84 -0.01 -5.18
C ILE A 36 6.16 -1.51 -5.20
N CYS A 37 5.26 -2.32 -4.64
CA CYS A 37 5.38 -3.78 -4.59
C CYS A 37 5.31 -4.42 -5.99
N GLY A 38 4.84 -3.72 -7.02
CA GLY A 38 4.90 -4.19 -8.40
C GLY A 38 6.24 -3.94 -9.10
N GLY A 39 7.15 -3.19 -8.47
CA GLY A 39 8.45 -2.83 -9.06
C GLY A 39 8.40 -1.55 -9.91
N VAL A 40 7.57 -0.57 -9.52
CA VAL A 40 7.50 0.71 -10.23
C VAL A 40 8.87 1.40 -10.27
N GLN A 41 9.15 2.14 -11.35
CA GLN A 41 10.39 2.90 -11.43
C GLN A 41 10.43 3.95 -10.33
N THR A 42 11.53 3.99 -9.57
CA THR A 42 11.72 4.89 -8.43
C THR A 42 11.84 6.36 -8.79
N SER A 43 11.94 6.69 -10.09
CA SER A 43 11.87 8.06 -10.55
C SER A 43 10.50 8.68 -10.22
N PRO A 44 10.41 10.00 -9.90
CA PRO A 44 9.13 10.63 -9.59
C PRO A 44 8.05 10.41 -10.66
N GLN A 45 8.45 10.45 -11.94
CA GLN A 45 7.54 10.21 -13.07
C GLN A 45 7.08 8.75 -13.19
N GLY A 46 7.83 7.81 -12.60
CA GLY A 46 7.56 6.38 -12.69
C GLY A 46 6.31 5.96 -11.93
N TRP A 47 6.11 6.51 -10.72
CA TRP A 47 4.98 6.17 -9.85
C TRP A 47 3.87 7.23 -9.87
N GLN A 48 4.17 8.52 -10.07
CA GLN A 48 3.15 9.57 -10.06
C GLN A 48 2.13 9.40 -11.19
N LYS A 49 2.59 9.04 -12.40
CA LYS A 49 1.70 8.86 -13.55
C LYS A 49 0.67 7.74 -13.35
N PRO A 50 1.05 6.48 -13.08
CA PRO A 50 0.08 5.41 -12.88
C PRO A 50 -0.82 5.67 -11.66
N LEU A 51 -0.30 6.33 -10.63
CA LEU A 51 -1.12 6.74 -9.49
C LEU A 51 -2.20 7.76 -9.90
N SER A 52 -1.84 8.82 -10.64
CA SER A 52 -2.80 9.81 -11.16
C SER A 52 -3.81 9.18 -12.13
N GLU A 53 -3.42 8.18 -12.92
CA GLU A 53 -4.33 7.40 -13.76
C GLU A 53 -5.38 6.65 -12.93
N LEU A 54 -5.03 6.19 -11.73
CA LEU A 54 -5.95 5.52 -10.81
C LEU A 54 -6.88 6.48 -10.07
N MET A 55 -6.37 7.61 -9.58
CA MET A 55 -7.12 8.45 -8.64
C MET A 55 -7.71 9.74 -9.23
N ASN A 56 -7.24 10.18 -10.39
CA ASN A 56 -7.54 11.53 -10.91
C ASN A 56 -7.62 11.57 -12.45
N ASP A 57 -8.08 10.50 -13.09
CA ASP A 57 -8.22 10.39 -14.56
C ASP A 57 -6.95 10.78 -15.34
N GLY A 58 -5.77 10.52 -14.76
CA GLY A 58 -4.46 10.86 -15.31
C GLY A 58 -4.09 12.35 -15.21
N GLN A 59 -4.93 13.18 -14.59
CA GLN A 59 -4.62 14.59 -14.34
C GLN A 59 -3.57 14.73 -13.22
N PRO A 60 -2.62 15.67 -13.35
CA PRO A 60 -1.65 15.95 -12.29
C PRO A 60 -2.33 16.34 -10.97
N LEU A 61 -1.76 15.91 -9.85
CA LEU A 61 -2.24 16.31 -8.53
C LEU A 61 -1.90 17.78 -8.25
N PRO A 62 -2.79 18.54 -7.57
CA PRO A 62 -2.47 19.87 -7.08
C PRO A 62 -1.25 19.85 -6.15
N LYS A 63 -0.45 20.92 -6.15
CA LYS A 63 0.86 20.91 -5.48
C LYS A 63 0.83 20.50 -3.99
N PRO A 64 -0.14 20.94 -3.16
CA PRO A 64 -0.22 20.52 -1.77
C PRO A 64 -0.42 19.01 -1.61
N LEU A 65 -1.32 18.42 -2.41
CA LEU A 65 -1.58 16.98 -2.38
C LEU A 65 -0.41 16.18 -2.97
N GLU A 66 0.23 16.68 -4.04
CA GLU A 66 1.40 16.06 -4.63
C GLU A 66 2.54 15.89 -3.61
N VAL A 67 2.76 16.89 -2.74
CA VAL A 67 3.76 16.82 -1.66
C VAL A 67 3.38 15.74 -0.65
N LEU A 68 2.14 15.73 -0.16
CA LEU A 68 1.68 14.72 0.81
C LEU A 68 1.77 13.29 0.26
N VAL A 69 1.35 13.08 -0.98
CA VAL A 69 1.43 11.77 -1.64
C VAL A 69 2.89 11.37 -1.89
N SER A 70 3.77 12.34 -2.18
CA SER A 70 5.21 12.06 -2.30
C SER A 70 5.79 11.67 -0.94
N ASP A 71 5.44 12.34 0.14
CA ASP A 71 5.90 11.98 1.49
C ASP A 71 5.42 10.57 1.86
N MET A 72 4.15 10.24 1.54
CA MET A 72 3.59 8.90 1.71
C MET A 72 4.33 7.83 0.91
N TYR A 73 4.74 8.14 -0.32
CA TYR A 73 5.55 7.23 -1.14
C TYR A 73 6.89 6.92 -0.49
N HIS A 74 7.62 7.95 -0.05
CA HIS A 74 8.94 7.75 0.55
C HIS A 74 8.85 7.00 1.87
N ASP A 75 7.82 7.27 2.68
CA ASP A 75 7.55 6.55 3.93
C ASP A 75 7.25 5.07 3.65
N ALA A 76 6.38 4.76 2.68
CA ALA A 76 6.07 3.39 2.29
C ALA A 76 7.31 2.63 1.78
N VAL A 77 8.12 3.25 0.91
CA VAL A 77 9.38 2.65 0.41
C VAL A 77 10.34 2.36 1.57
N ALA A 78 10.51 3.30 2.49
CA ALA A 78 11.40 3.12 3.64
C ALA A 78 10.94 1.97 4.55
N ASN A 79 9.64 1.92 4.87
CA ASN A 79 9.08 0.88 5.73
C ASN A 79 9.07 -0.51 5.07
N LEU A 80 8.87 -0.61 3.75
CA LEU A 80 8.93 -1.88 3.01
C LEU A 80 10.35 -2.45 2.92
N ALA A 81 11.37 -1.58 2.92
CA ALA A 81 12.77 -1.99 2.92
C ALA A 81 13.31 -2.36 4.31
N GLU A 82 12.60 -2.03 5.38
CA GLU A 82 13.05 -2.25 6.76
C GLU A 82 12.67 -3.63 7.29
N MET A 83 13.66 -4.41 7.74
CA MET A 83 13.44 -5.78 8.23
C MET A 83 12.95 -5.85 9.68
N GLU A 84 13.26 -4.86 10.54
CA GLU A 84 12.98 -4.94 11.98
C GLU A 84 11.56 -4.50 12.36
N PHE A 85 11.12 -3.33 11.92
CA PHE A 85 9.79 -2.80 12.23
C PHE A 85 8.76 -3.17 11.16
N GLY A 86 9.21 -3.23 9.90
CA GLY A 86 8.41 -3.63 8.76
C GLY A 86 7.29 -2.64 8.41
N PHE A 87 6.68 -2.92 7.27
CA PHE A 87 5.56 -2.20 6.72
C PHE A 87 4.25 -2.44 7.49
N THR A 88 3.34 -1.46 7.53
CA THR A 88 1.97 -1.64 8.02
C THR A 88 1.01 -0.90 7.09
N PRO A 89 -0.13 -1.50 6.69
CA PRO A 89 -1.17 -0.81 5.94
C PRO A 89 -1.68 0.43 6.68
N LEU A 90 -1.95 1.52 5.95
CA LEU A 90 -2.62 2.69 6.51
C LEU A 90 -4.10 2.35 6.76
N LEU A 91 -4.49 2.30 8.02
CA LEU A 91 -5.84 1.94 8.48
C LEU A 91 -6.31 2.93 9.56
N PRO A 92 -7.63 3.03 9.80
CA PRO A 92 -8.18 3.82 10.90
C PRO A 92 -7.63 3.35 12.26
N ASP A 93 -7.62 4.24 13.24
CA ASP A 93 -7.16 3.94 14.60
C ASP A 93 -8.02 2.83 15.24
N GLU A 94 -7.43 2.07 16.17
CA GLU A 94 -8.12 0.96 16.87
C GLU A 94 -9.35 1.39 17.66
N GLU A 95 -9.50 2.69 17.95
CA GLU A 95 -10.68 3.28 18.61
C GLU A 95 -11.90 3.39 17.67
N GLU A 96 -11.70 3.27 16.35
CA GLU A 96 -12.78 3.27 15.36
C GLU A 96 -13.53 1.93 15.35
N ALA A 97 -14.80 1.98 14.94
CA ALA A 97 -15.67 0.80 14.85
C ALA A 97 -15.02 -0.31 14.02
N LEU A 98 -15.19 -1.57 14.45
CA LEU A 98 -14.56 -2.72 13.81
C LEU A 98 -14.96 -2.83 12.35
N ALA A 99 -16.25 -2.63 12.06
CA ALA A 99 -16.77 -2.62 10.69
C ALA A 99 -16.09 -1.56 9.80
N ALA A 100 -15.80 -0.37 10.33
CA ALA A 100 -15.13 0.70 9.59
C ALA A 100 -13.65 0.36 9.32
N ARG A 101 -12.96 -0.28 10.28
CA ARG A 101 -11.58 -0.76 10.08
C ARG A 101 -11.52 -1.91 9.06
N LEU A 102 -12.48 -2.83 9.08
CA LEU A 102 -12.59 -3.92 8.10
C LEU A 102 -12.90 -3.40 6.69
N GLU A 103 -13.79 -2.41 6.58
CA GLU A 103 -14.08 -1.73 5.31
C GLU A 103 -12.82 -1.05 4.76
N ALA A 104 -12.10 -0.31 5.60
CA ALA A 104 -10.86 0.33 5.22
C ALA A 104 -9.78 -0.68 4.77
N LEU A 105 -9.66 -1.82 5.45
CA LEU A 105 -8.75 -2.90 5.04
C LEU A 105 -9.15 -3.45 3.68
N SER A 106 -10.44 -3.68 3.45
CA SER A 106 -10.96 -4.18 2.17
C SER A 106 -10.66 -3.22 1.03
N LEU A 107 -10.93 -1.92 1.22
CA LEU A 107 -10.58 -0.87 0.25
C LEU A 107 -9.07 -0.80 0.00
N TRP A 108 -8.27 -0.85 1.07
CA TRP A 108 -6.82 -0.85 0.96
C TRP A 108 -6.31 -2.01 0.09
N VAL A 109 -6.81 -3.23 0.33
CA VAL A 109 -6.42 -4.43 -0.42
C VAL A 109 -6.87 -4.34 -1.88
N GLN A 110 -8.08 -3.84 -2.16
CA GLN A 110 -8.56 -3.61 -3.53
C GLN A 110 -7.64 -2.64 -4.29
N SER A 111 -7.29 -1.51 -3.68
CA SER A 111 -6.40 -0.53 -4.29
C SER A 111 -4.98 -1.08 -4.46
N PHE A 112 -4.47 -1.83 -3.49
CA PHE A 112 -3.18 -2.52 -3.58
C PHE A 112 -3.11 -3.48 -4.76
N LEU A 113 -4.10 -4.36 -4.90
CA LEU A 113 -4.16 -5.32 -6.01
C LEU A 113 -4.27 -4.61 -7.36
N THR A 114 -5.00 -3.50 -7.41
CA THR A 114 -5.15 -2.68 -8.63
C THR A 114 -3.81 -2.03 -9.02
N GLY A 115 -3.11 -1.40 -8.07
CA GLY A 115 -1.79 -0.81 -8.30
C GLY A 115 -0.76 -1.85 -8.74
N LEU A 116 -0.74 -3.01 -8.08
CA LEU A 116 0.13 -4.13 -8.40
C LEU A 116 -0.08 -4.61 -9.84
N ALA A 117 -1.34 -4.81 -10.24
CA ALA A 117 -1.70 -5.31 -11.57
C ALA A 117 -1.34 -4.35 -12.70
N ILE A 118 -1.39 -3.03 -12.47
CA ILE A 118 -1.00 -2.02 -13.46
C ILE A 118 0.50 -2.04 -13.73
N ILE A 119 1.31 -2.19 -12.68
CA ILE A 119 2.77 -2.13 -12.79
C ILE A 119 3.36 -3.45 -13.25
N GLN A 120 2.79 -4.58 -12.82
CA GLN A 120 3.40 -5.89 -13.00
C GLN A 120 2.71 -6.72 -14.11
N PRO A 121 3.10 -6.57 -15.39
CA PRO A 121 2.48 -7.32 -16.49
C PRO A 121 2.75 -8.83 -16.44
N LYS A 122 3.68 -9.29 -15.59
CA LYS A 122 4.09 -10.69 -15.47
C LYS A 122 3.59 -11.36 -14.20
N LEU A 123 2.53 -10.87 -13.55
CA LEU A 123 1.95 -11.53 -12.36
C LEU A 123 1.72 -13.04 -12.54
N LYS A 124 1.31 -13.48 -13.73
CA LYS A 124 1.13 -14.91 -14.05
C LYS A 124 2.41 -15.75 -14.03
N GLN A 125 3.58 -15.12 -14.09
CA GLN A 125 4.91 -15.75 -14.07
C GLN A 125 5.57 -15.64 -12.69
N ALA A 126 4.93 -14.98 -11.73
CA ALA A 126 5.42 -14.86 -10.37
C ALA A 126 5.55 -16.24 -9.70
N SER A 127 6.33 -16.28 -8.61
CA SER A 127 6.40 -17.45 -7.73
C SER A 127 5.02 -17.98 -7.33
N ALA A 128 4.93 -19.28 -7.03
CA ALA A 128 3.67 -19.88 -6.61
C ALA A 128 3.11 -19.22 -5.35
N GLU A 129 4.00 -18.88 -4.41
CA GLU A 129 3.67 -18.21 -3.15
C GLU A 129 3.08 -16.81 -3.38
N VAL A 130 3.67 -16.01 -4.27
CA VAL A 130 3.13 -14.68 -4.62
C VAL A 130 1.77 -14.79 -5.32
N ARG A 131 1.56 -15.81 -6.17
CA ARG A 131 0.26 -16.00 -6.81
C ARG A 131 -0.82 -16.42 -5.82
N GLU A 132 -0.48 -17.32 -4.88
CA GLU A 132 -1.38 -17.74 -3.80
C GLU A 132 -1.78 -16.56 -2.92
N VAL A 133 -0.80 -15.76 -2.46
CA VAL A 133 -1.12 -14.59 -1.62
C VAL A 133 -1.97 -13.55 -2.35
N ILE A 134 -1.76 -13.34 -3.65
CA ILE A 134 -2.60 -12.43 -4.45
C ILE A 134 -4.04 -12.95 -4.56
N ASP A 135 -4.21 -14.25 -4.75
CA ASP A 135 -5.53 -14.88 -4.80
C ASP A 135 -6.24 -14.75 -3.43
N ASP A 136 -5.54 -15.00 -2.32
CA ASP A 136 -6.08 -14.87 -0.97
C ASP A 136 -6.43 -13.41 -0.61
N LEU A 137 -5.57 -12.45 -0.96
CA LEU A 137 -5.86 -11.02 -0.82
C LEU A 137 -7.12 -10.62 -1.62
N SER A 138 -7.35 -11.24 -2.77
CA SER A 138 -8.54 -10.98 -3.58
C SER A 138 -9.83 -11.46 -2.91
N GLU A 139 -9.76 -12.44 -2.00
CA GLU A 139 -10.89 -12.87 -1.19
C GLU A 139 -11.13 -11.90 -0.03
N ILE A 140 -10.08 -11.38 0.62
CA ILE A 140 -10.19 -10.32 1.65
C ILE A 140 -10.86 -9.07 1.08
N ALA A 141 -10.48 -8.67 -0.13
CA ALA A 141 -11.09 -7.54 -0.84
C ALA A 141 -12.62 -7.68 -1.05
N ARG A 142 -13.19 -8.88 -0.91
CA ARG A 142 -14.62 -9.18 -1.14
C ARG A 142 -15.36 -9.57 0.14
N VAL A 143 -14.73 -9.41 1.30
CA VAL A 143 -15.32 -9.80 2.58
C VAL A 143 -16.61 -9.01 2.84
N GLU A 144 -17.59 -9.68 3.44
CA GLU A 144 -18.81 -9.03 3.92
C GLU A 144 -18.48 -8.17 5.14
N LEU A 145 -19.01 -6.95 5.18
CA LEU A 145 -18.73 -5.97 6.23
C LEU A 145 -19.65 -6.12 7.46
N GLU A 146 -20.43 -7.19 7.53
CA GLU A 146 -21.28 -7.52 8.67
C GLU A 146 -20.44 -8.30 9.70
N VAL A 147 -20.03 -7.61 10.75
CA VAL A 147 -19.16 -8.12 11.81
C VAL A 147 -19.68 -7.72 13.18
N ASP A 148 -19.56 -8.62 14.14
CA ASP A 148 -19.94 -8.39 15.52
C ASP A 148 -18.82 -7.63 16.25
N GLU A 149 -19.19 -6.68 17.11
CA GLU A 149 -18.24 -5.92 17.94
C GLU A 149 -17.82 -6.77 19.16
N ASP A 150 -17.00 -7.79 18.94
CA ASP A 150 -16.50 -8.73 19.95
C ASP A 150 -15.00 -9.06 19.83
N GLU A 151 -14.44 -9.68 20.88
CA GLU A 151 -13.01 -10.01 20.96
C GLU A 151 -12.56 -11.01 19.88
N GLU A 152 -13.46 -11.88 19.39
CA GLU A 152 -13.16 -12.86 18.35
C GLU A 152 -12.98 -12.17 17.00
N SER A 153 -13.88 -11.23 16.67
CA SER A 153 -13.82 -10.43 15.46
C SER A 153 -12.63 -9.48 15.45
N GLU A 154 -12.26 -8.91 16.61
CA GLU A 154 -11.05 -8.09 16.76
C GLU A 154 -9.78 -8.89 16.48
N ALA A 155 -9.70 -10.10 17.04
CA ALA A 155 -8.58 -11.00 16.79
C ALA A 155 -8.50 -11.39 15.30
N ALA A 156 -9.64 -11.69 14.68
CA ALA A 156 -9.71 -12.01 13.26
C ALA A 156 -9.24 -10.85 12.38
N LEU A 157 -9.67 -9.61 12.67
CA LEU A 157 -9.20 -8.43 11.96
C LEU A 157 -7.68 -8.24 12.10
N MET A 158 -7.13 -8.41 13.30
CA MET A 158 -5.69 -8.33 13.54
C MET A 158 -4.91 -9.36 12.69
N GLU A 159 -5.41 -10.59 12.61
CA GLU A 159 -4.82 -11.64 11.76
C GLU A 159 -4.88 -11.27 10.27
N LEU A 160 -5.99 -10.72 9.79
CA LEU A 160 -6.12 -10.25 8.42
C LEU A 160 -5.15 -9.10 8.10
N VAL A 161 -4.99 -8.14 9.03
CA VAL A 161 -4.04 -7.03 8.86
C VAL A 161 -2.61 -7.54 8.75
N GLU A 162 -2.21 -8.52 9.59
CA GLU A 162 -0.88 -9.11 9.52
C GLU A 162 -0.68 -9.91 8.22
N PHE A 163 -1.70 -10.66 7.79
CA PHE A 163 -1.67 -11.36 6.51
C PHE A 163 -1.47 -10.40 5.33
N VAL A 164 -2.21 -9.28 5.31
CA VAL A 164 -2.09 -8.24 4.28
C VAL A 164 -0.70 -7.61 4.28
N ARG A 165 -0.16 -7.29 5.47
CA ARG A 165 1.21 -6.80 5.65
C ARG A 165 2.22 -7.77 5.04
N MET A 166 2.15 -9.04 5.42
CA MET A 166 3.09 -10.07 4.94
C MET A 166 2.97 -10.30 3.43
N GLY A 167 1.75 -10.30 2.89
CA GLY A 167 1.52 -10.40 1.45
C GLY A 167 2.10 -9.24 0.65
N ALA A 168 1.98 -8.01 1.16
CA ALA A 168 2.60 -6.83 0.55
C ALA A 168 4.15 -6.93 0.58
N MET A 169 4.72 -7.35 1.71
CA MET A 169 6.18 -7.55 1.85
C MET A 169 6.70 -8.67 0.94
N LEU A 170 5.94 -9.76 0.78
CA LEU A 170 6.28 -10.85 -0.13
C LEU A 170 6.28 -10.37 -1.59
N CYS A 171 5.26 -9.62 -2.01
CA CYS A 171 5.23 -9.02 -3.35
C CYS A 171 6.41 -8.06 -3.56
N TYR A 172 6.73 -7.23 -2.56
CA TYR A 172 7.89 -6.34 -2.62
C TYR A 172 9.22 -7.11 -2.72
N SER A 173 9.37 -8.22 -2.00
CA SER A 173 10.58 -9.05 -2.10
C SER A 173 10.75 -9.71 -3.47
N GLU A 174 9.65 -10.01 -4.18
CA GLU A 174 9.68 -10.66 -5.49
C GLU A 174 9.92 -9.64 -6.63
N PHE A 175 9.25 -8.48 -6.58
CA PHE A 175 9.26 -7.52 -7.70
C PHE A 175 9.93 -6.18 -7.39
N GLY A 176 10.19 -5.88 -6.13
CA GLY A 176 10.87 -4.67 -5.70
C GLY A 176 12.32 -4.60 -6.21
N PRO A 177 12.99 -3.46 -6.00
CA PRO A 177 14.39 -3.32 -6.37
C PRO A 177 15.24 -4.38 -5.65
N GLU A 178 16.17 -5.00 -6.36
CA GLU A 178 17.18 -5.83 -5.71
C GLU A 178 17.89 -4.99 -4.64
N PRO A 179 18.06 -5.51 -3.41
CA PRO A 179 18.85 -4.81 -2.41
C PRO A 179 20.23 -4.56 -3.00
N GLU A 180 20.73 -3.32 -2.91
CA GLU A 180 22.11 -3.00 -3.29
C GLU A 180 23.03 -3.84 -2.38
N MET A 181 23.43 -5.02 -2.84
CA MET A 181 24.53 -5.75 -2.25
C MET A 181 25.75 -4.87 -2.43
N ASP A 182 26.23 -4.28 -1.33
CA ASP A 182 27.45 -3.48 -1.26
C ASP A 182 28.48 -4.04 -2.25
N ALA A 183 28.73 -3.28 -3.31
CA ALA A 183 29.74 -3.63 -4.29
C ALA A 183 31.06 -3.77 -3.52
N GLU A 184 31.55 -5.01 -3.37
CA GLU A 184 32.84 -5.27 -2.75
C GLU A 184 33.86 -4.29 -3.34
N PRO A 185 34.60 -3.52 -2.52
CA PRO A 185 35.54 -2.56 -3.03
C PRO A 185 36.56 -3.34 -3.84
N LYS A 186 36.59 -3.12 -5.16
CA LYS A 186 37.58 -3.70 -6.06
C LYS A 186 38.95 -3.37 -5.47
N THR A 187 39.60 -4.35 -4.86
CA THR A 187 40.98 -4.25 -4.44
C THR A 187 41.82 -4.06 -5.70
N VAL A 188 42.29 -2.83 -5.90
CA VAL A 188 43.25 -2.51 -6.95
C VAL A 188 44.58 -3.13 -6.53
N HIS A 189 45.00 -4.17 -7.25
CA HIS A 189 46.38 -4.69 -7.22
C HIS A 189 47.28 -3.90 -8.17
#